data_AF-A0A5K0WT11-F1
#
_entry.id   AF-A0A5K0WT11-F1
#
_cell.length_a   1.000
_cell.length_b   1.000
_cell.length_c   1.000
_cell.angle_alpha   90.00
_cell.angle_beta   90.00
_cell.angle_gamma   90.00
#
_symmetry.space_group_name_H-M   'P 1'
#
loop_
_entity.id
_entity.type
_entity.pdbx_description
1 polymer ?
#
loop_
_entity_poly.entity_id
_entity_poly.type
_entity_poly.pdbx_seq_one_letter_code
_entity_poly.pdbx_strand_id
1 'polypeptide(L)' 'ANFDSAGGTRECYESAKECIDTNYYGTVRLTKALLPFLRLSPHKARIVMVSSIAGQLCVSSTTAILFTIAA' A
#
# COMPACT_ATOMS: atom_id res chain seq x y z
N ALA A 1 26.98 8.72 8.64
CA ALA A 1 26.97 9.52 7.40
C ALA A 1 25.52 9.68 6.99
N ASN A 2 25.04 10.91 7.01
CA ASN A 2 23.66 11.28 6.78
C ASN A 2 23.55 11.72 5.31
N PHE A 3 23.04 10.83 4.46
CA PHE A 3 22.81 11.13 3.05
C PHE A 3 21.57 12.01 2.96
N ASP A 4 21.80 13.29 2.69
CA ASP A 4 20.78 14.29 2.43
C ASP A 4 20.85 14.68 0.96
N SER A 5 19.92 14.17 0.16
CA SER A 5 19.64 14.67 -1.18
C SER A 5 18.25 15.31 -1.16
N ALA A 6 18.23 16.58 -1.58
CA ALA A 6 17.09 17.49 -1.60
C ALA A 6 15.78 16.82 -2.07
N GLY A 7 14.75 16.90 -1.22
CA GLY A 7 13.36 16.56 -1.58
C GLY A 7 12.88 15.12 -1.31
N GLY A 8 13.72 14.24 -0.76
CA GLY A 8 13.32 12.89 -0.34
C GLY A 8 13.16 12.79 1.17
N THR A 9 12.04 12.23 1.65
CA THR A 9 11.91 11.82 3.05
C THR A 9 13.11 10.93 3.41
N ARG A 10 13.78 11.24 4.54
CA ARG A 10 14.88 10.41 5.05
C ARG A 10 14.29 9.08 5.54
N GLU A 11 14.20 8.10 4.66
CA GLU A 11 13.75 6.77 5.03
C GLU A 11 14.88 6.06 5.78
N CYS A 12 14.69 5.86 7.09
CA CYS A 12 15.59 5.10 7.94
C CYS A 12 15.01 3.69 8.17
N TYR A 13 15.83 2.75 8.63
CA TYR A 13 15.37 1.42 9.00
C TYR A 13 14.13 1.45 9.92
N GLU A 14 14.11 2.36 10.91
CA GLU A 14 12.99 2.48 11.83
C GLU A 14 11.71 2.97 11.14
N SER A 15 11.79 3.93 10.20
CA SER A 15 10.62 4.40 9.45
C SER A 15 10.08 3.31 8.52
N ALA A 16 10.96 2.54 7.88
CA ALA A 16 10.55 1.41 7.04
C ALA A 16 9.88 0.30 7.86
N LYS A 17 10.42 0.01 9.06
CA LYS A 17 9.86 -0.98 9.98
C LYS A 17 8.47 -0.57 10.48
N GLU A 18 8.32 0.69 10.91
CA GLU A 18 7.04 1.25 11.34
C GLU A 18 6.01 1.26 10.20
N CYS A 19 6.43 1.63 8.99
CA CYS A 19 5.61 1.62 7.79
C CYS A 19 5.03 0.23 7.51
N ILE A 20 5.85 -0.83 7.57
CA ILE A 20 5.40 -2.20 7.35
C ILE A 20 4.51 -2.69 8.49
N ASP A 21 4.86 -2.41 9.75
CA ASP A 21 4.02 -2.84 10.89
C ASP A 21 2.65 -2.17 10.86
N THR A 22 2.57 -0.91 10.46
CA THR A 22 1.30 -0.16 10.41
C THR A 22 0.48 -0.55 9.18
N ASN A 23 1.05 -0.37 7.97
CA ASN A 23 0.29 -0.45 6.73
C ASN A 23 -0.07 -1.89 6.35
N TYR A 24 0.83 -2.84 6.62
CA TYR A 24 0.61 -4.25 6.27
C TYR A 24 0.11 -5.04 7.47
N TYR A 25 0.93 -5.20 8.51
CA TYR A 25 0.57 -6.06 9.64
C TYR A 25 -0.60 -5.50 10.46
N GLY A 26 -0.64 -4.19 10.67
CA GLY A 26 -1.73 -3.49 11.34
C GLY A 26 -3.05 -3.70 10.62
N THR A 27 -3.07 -3.54 9.29
CA THR A 27 -4.28 -3.77 8.50
C THR A 27 -4.70 -5.24 8.48
N VAL A 28 -3.74 -6.19 8.49
CA VAL A 28 -4.05 -7.63 8.65
C VAL A 28 -4.68 -7.90 10.02
N ARG A 29 -4.13 -7.35 11.10
CA ARG A 29 -4.68 -7.49 12.46
C ARG A 29 -6.10 -6.93 12.55
N LEU A 30 -6.31 -5.73 12.02
CA LEU A 30 -7.61 -5.06 11.97
C LEU A 30 -8.63 -5.86 11.16
N THR A 31 -8.23 -6.34 9.98
CA THR A 31 -9.11 -7.14 9.12
C THR A 31 -9.51 -8.44 9.80
N LYS A 32 -8.57 -9.16 10.43
CA LYS A 32 -8.88 -10.39 11.17
C LYS A 32 -9.84 -10.15 12.33
N ALA A 33 -9.66 -9.05 13.06
CA ALA A 33 -10.52 -8.71 14.19
C ALA A 33 -11.93 -8.31 13.75
N LEU A 34 -12.07 -7.55 12.67
CA LEU A 34 -13.37 -7.04 12.21
C LEU A 34 -14.13 -7.99 11.30
N LEU A 35 -13.44 -8.87 10.56
CA LEU A 35 -14.06 -9.76 9.58
C LEU A 35 -15.22 -10.61 10.16
N PRO A 36 -15.12 -11.21 11.35
CA PRO A 36 -16.24 -11.94 11.95
C PRO A 36 -17.49 -11.06 12.14
N PHE A 37 -17.30 -9.82 12.61
CA PHE A 37 -18.40 -8.88 12.84
C PHE A 37 -19.01 -8.38 11.52
N LEU A 38 -18.18 -8.11 10.52
CA LEU A 38 -18.64 -7.68 9.20
C LEU A 38 -19.48 -8.76 8.49
N ARG A 39 -19.24 -10.05 8.79
CA ARG A 39 -20.07 -11.16 8.28
C ARG A 39 -21.45 -11.26 8.93
N LEU A 40 -21.59 -10.76 10.16
CA LEU A 40 -22.87 -10.73 10.88
C LEU A 40 -23.74 -9.54 10.48
N SER A 41 -23.17 -8.56 9.77
CA SER A 41 -23.90 -7.37 9.33
C SER A 41 -25.06 -7.77 8.40
N PRO A 42 -26.30 -7.33 8.68
CA PRO A 42 -27.43 -7.53 7.77
C PRO A 42 -27.31 -6.69 6.49
N HIS A 43 -26.40 -5.70 6.49
CA HIS A 43 -26.04 -4.90 5.33
C HIS A 43 -24.78 -5.47 4.66
N LYS A 44 -24.69 -5.36 3.33
CA LYS A 44 -23.54 -5.79 2.52
C LYS A 44 -22.28 -4.98 2.86
N ALA A 45 -21.57 -5.39 3.92
CA ALA A 45 -20.32 -4.79 4.34
C ALA A 45 -19.23 -4.93 3.27
N ARG A 46 -18.39 -3.90 3.11
CA ARG A 46 -17.28 -3.87 2.16
C ARG A 46 -16.02 -3.42 2.89
N ILE A 47 -14.91 -4.12 2.63
CA ILE A 47 -13.58 -3.73 3.08
C ILE A 47 -12.87 -3.09 1.89
N VAL A 48 -12.40 -1.85 2.06
CA VAL A 48 -11.62 -1.14 1.04
C VAL A 48 -10.24 -0.88 1.61
N MET A 49 -9.21 -1.40 0.95
CA MET A 49 -7.81 -1.21 1.31
C MET A 49 -7.28 -0.01 0.53
N VAL A 50 -6.79 1.01 1.23
CA VAL A 50 -6.21 2.19 0.59
C VAL A 50 -4.72 1.97 0.42
N SER A 51 -4.26 1.91 -0.84
CA SER A 51 -2.86 1.76 -1.21
C SER A 51 -2.36 2.98 -2.00
N SER A 52 -1.05 3.04 -2.23
CA SER A 52 -0.39 4.11 -3.00
C SER A 52 0.09 3.61 -4.37
N ILE A 53 0.22 4.52 -5.34
CA ILE A 53 0.88 4.26 -6.63
C ILE A 53 2.30 3.71 -6.42
N ALA A 54 2.98 4.13 -5.36
CA ALA A 54 4.30 3.61 -4.98
C ALA A 54 4.30 2.09 -4.68
N GLY A 55 3.14 1.48 -4.41
CA GLY A 55 3.01 0.03 -4.22
C GLY A 55 2.79 -0.75 -5.51
N GLN A 56 2.72 -0.09 -6.67
CA GLN A 56 2.56 -0.76 -7.96
C GLN A 56 3.90 -1.25 -8.51
N LEU A 57 3.91 -2.47 -9.05
CA LEU A 57 5.07 -2.98 -9.79
C LEU A 57 5.10 -2.33 -11.18
N CYS A 58 6.07 -1.44 -11.43
CA CYS A 58 6.33 -0.93 -12.77
C CYS A 58 7.10 -1.97 -13.59
N VAL A 59 6.41 -2.72 -14.45
CA VAL A 59 7.06 -3.60 -15.44
C VAL A 59 7.43 -2.74 -16.66
N SER A 60 8.72 -2.43 -16.82
CA SER A 60 9.22 -1.72 -18.01
C SER A 60 9.31 -2.67 -19.21
N SER A 61 8.18 -3.16 -19.70
CA SER A 61 8.15 -3.80 -21.02
C SER A 61 7.91 -2.71 -22.07
N THR A 62 8.84 -2.55 -23.01
CA THR A 62 8.79 -1.53 -24.09
C THR A 62 7.47 -1.55 -24.87
N THR A 63 6.73 -2.66 -24.86
CA THR A 63 5.41 -2.80 -25.50
C THR A 63 4.23 -2.22 -24.71
N ALA A 64 4.33 -2.02 -23.38
CA ALA A 64 3.20 -1.55 -22.57
C ALA A 64 2.94 -0.03 -22.71
N ILE A 65 3.99 0.77 -22.89
CA ILE A 65 3.90 2.24 -22.99
C ILE A 65 3.14 2.67 -24.25
N LEU A 66 3.27 1.92 -25.36
CA LEU A 66 2.57 2.22 -26.62
C LEU A 66 1.04 2.11 -26.49
N PHE A 67 0.51 1.22 -25.64
CA PHE A 67 -0.94 1.06 -25.47
C PHE A 67 -1.57 2.14 -24.57
N THR A 68 -0.80 2.79 -23.70
CA THR A 68 -1.35 3.80 -22.77
C THR A 68 -1.47 5.20 -23.38
N ILE A 69 -0.74 5.51 -24.46
CA ILE A 69 -0.79 6.83 -25.13
C ILE A 69 -1.84 6.84 -26.26
N ALA A 70 -2.39 5.68 -26.63
CA ALA A 70 -3.30 5.51 -27.77
C ALA A 70 -4.79 5.41 -27.39
N ALA A 71 -5.17 5.71 -26.14
CA ALA A 71 -6.55 5.73 -25.66
C ALA A 71 -6.89 7.08 -25.03
#